data_AF-A0A7C2ME50-F1
#
_entry.id   AF-A0A7C2ME50-F1
#
_cell.length_a   1.000
_cell.length_b   1.000
_cell.length_c   1.000
_cell.angle_alpha   90.00
_cell.angle_beta   90.00
_cell.angle_gamma   90.00
#
_symmetry.space_group_name_H-M   'P 1'
#
loop_
_entity.id
_entity.type
_entity.pdbx_description
1 polymer ?
#
loop_
_entity_poly.entity_id
_entity_poly.type
_entity_poly.pdbx_seq_one_letter_code
_entity_poly.pdbx_strand_id
1 'polypeptide(L)'
;MIRESRHSSLTACHWRGSRINARPGESLMSLETFIRAMPKAELHVHLEGAIQPTTLLTLAQRHRIKLPATTVEGLRAWYTFKSFSHFIKVYLTISSCIRATDDMELIAREFLAGQA
;
A
#
# COMPACT_ATOMS: atom_id res chain seq x y z
N MET A 1 -1.67 -31.66 52.27
CA MET A 1 -2.31 -31.79 50.94
C MET A 1 -2.40 -30.38 50.34
N ILE A 2 -1.42 -30.03 49.50
CA ILE A 2 -1.29 -28.71 48.88
C ILE A 2 -2.39 -28.57 47.84
N ARG A 3 -3.29 -27.59 48.00
CA ARG A 3 -4.21 -27.18 46.93
C ARG A 3 -3.59 -25.99 46.20
N GLU A 4 -3.14 -26.23 44.97
CA GLU A 4 -2.68 -25.21 44.05
C GLU A 4 -3.79 -24.19 43.75
N SER A 5 -3.44 -22.91 43.89
CA SER A 5 -4.14 -21.78 43.29
C SER A 5 -3.89 -21.75 41.78
N ARG A 6 -4.92 -21.49 40.96
CA ARG A 6 -4.71 -20.87 39.63
C ARG A 6 -5.67 -19.70 39.46
N HIS A 7 -5.04 -18.54 39.31
CA HIS A 7 -5.64 -17.26 39.01
C HIS A 7 -5.99 -17.16 37.52
N SER A 8 -7.12 -16.49 37.25
CA SER A 8 -7.30 -15.38 36.31
C SER A 8 -6.98 -15.55 34.80
N SER A 9 -8.04 -15.26 34.03
CA SER A 9 -8.03 -14.42 32.82
C SER A 9 -7.39 -14.95 31.55
N LEU A 10 -8.19 -15.62 30.73
CA LEU A 10 -8.04 -15.60 29.27
C LEU A 10 -9.09 -14.64 28.69
N THR A 11 -8.72 -13.37 28.54
CA THR A 11 -9.48 -12.42 27.71
C THR A 11 -9.37 -12.90 26.27
N ALA A 12 -10.41 -13.57 25.78
CA ALA A 12 -10.51 -14.00 24.40
C ALA A 12 -10.49 -12.76 23.48
N CYS A 13 -9.47 -12.65 22.64
CA CYS A 13 -9.50 -11.75 21.49
C CYS A 13 -10.66 -12.18 20.60
N HIS A 14 -11.78 -11.44 20.62
CA HIS A 14 -12.98 -11.74 19.83
C HIS A 14 -12.75 -11.28 18.39
N TRP A 15 -11.90 -11.98 17.64
CA TRP A 15 -11.88 -11.86 16.19
C TRP A 15 -13.18 -12.45 15.67
N ARG A 16 -14.14 -11.58 15.34
CA ARG A 16 -15.44 -11.93 14.77
C ARG A 16 -15.28 -12.31 13.29
N GLY A 17 -14.36 -13.21 12.99
CA GLY A 17 -14.28 -13.83 11.67
C GLY A 17 -15.46 -14.76 11.52
N SER A 18 -16.30 -14.46 10.53
CA SER A 18 -17.29 -15.39 10.03
C SER A 18 -16.65 -16.76 9.87
N ARG A 19 -17.16 -17.75 10.60
CA ARG A 19 -16.85 -19.16 10.40
C ARG A 19 -16.91 -19.43 8.90
N ILE A 20 -15.81 -19.91 8.33
CA ILE A 20 -15.69 -20.47 6.97
C ILE A 20 -16.46 -21.81 6.85
N ASN A 21 -17.67 -21.88 7.39
CA ASN A 21 -18.62 -22.95 7.10
C ASN A 21 -19.74 -22.33 6.28
N ALA A 22 -19.56 -22.32 4.96
CA ALA A 22 -20.64 -21.97 4.03
C ALA A 22 -21.83 -22.89 4.30
N ARG A 23 -23.03 -22.30 4.40
CA ARG A 23 -24.27 -23.09 4.45
C ARG A 23 -24.55 -23.67 3.06
N PRO A 24 -25.18 -24.86 2.95
CA PRO A 24 -25.57 -25.39 1.65
C PRO A 24 -26.47 -24.37 0.91
N GLY A 25 -25.97 -23.82 -0.20
CA GLY A 25 -26.67 -22.82 -1.02
C GLY A 25 -26.13 -21.38 -0.97
N GLU A 26 -25.16 -21.06 -0.11
CA GLU A 26 -24.50 -19.74 -0.13
C GLU A 26 -23.36 -19.71 -1.16
N SER A 27 -23.42 -18.75 -2.09
CA SER A 27 -22.28 -18.42 -2.96
C SER A 27 -21.17 -17.83 -2.09
N LEU A 28 -20.08 -18.58 -1.94
CA LEU A 28 -18.85 -18.08 -1.32
C LEU A 28 -18.37 -16.84 -2.07
N MET A 29 -18.11 -15.76 -1.33
CA MET A 29 -17.38 -14.61 -1.87
C MET A 29 -16.11 -15.11 -2.56
N SER A 30 -15.77 -14.54 -3.71
CA SER A 30 -14.51 -14.86 -4.36
C SER A 30 -13.34 -14.54 -3.42
N LEU A 31 -12.22 -15.25 -3.59
CA LEU A 31 -11.01 -14.98 -2.81
C LEU A 31 -10.59 -13.51 -2.93
N GLU A 32 -10.74 -12.90 -4.12
CA GLU A 32 -10.45 -11.48 -4.33
C GLU A 32 -11.35 -10.59 -3.48
N THR A 33 -12.68 -10.81 -3.51
CA THR A 33 -13.64 -10.02 -2.72
C THR A 33 -13.36 -10.15 -1.23
N PHE A 34 -13.05 -11.36 -0.76
CA PHE A 34 -12.69 -11.61 0.63
C PHE A 34 -11.41 -10.88 1.03
N ILE A 35 -10.34 -10.95 0.23
CA ILE A 35 -9.06 -10.28 0.50
C ILE A 35 -9.26 -8.76 0.52
N ARG A 36 -9.99 -8.19 -0.44
CA ARG A 36 -10.27 -6.75 -0.48
C ARG A 36 -11.00 -6.29 0.78
N ALA A 37 -12.04 -7.01 1.21
CA ALA A 37 -12.85 -6.64 2.37
C ALA A 37 -12.17 -6.80 3.74
N MET A 38 -11.05 -7.53 3.83
CA MET A 38 -10.36 -7.76 5.09
C MET A 38 -9.77 -6.45 5.67
N PRO A 39 -9.95 -6.11 6.95
CA PRO A 39 -9.24 -4.98 7.54
C PRO A 39 -7.74 -5.30 7.62
N LYS A 40 -6.90 -4.39 7.11
CA LYS A 40 -5.45 -4.56 7.02
C LYS A 40 -4.74 -3.37 7.65
N ALA A 41 -3.53 -3.61 8.15
CA ALA A 41 -2.60 -2.57 8.53
C ALA A 41 -1.34 -2.69 7.65
N GLU A 42 -0.96 -1.61 6.99
CA GLU A 42 0.29 -1.53 6.23
C GLU A 42 1.38 -0.97 7.15
N LEU A 43 2.30 -1.84 7.58
CA LEU A 43 3.34 -1.49 8.56
C LEU A 43 4.64 -0.99 7.91
N HIS A 44 4.81 -1.21 6.62
CA HIS A 44 5.99 -0.79 5.88
C HIS A 44 5.55 -0.26 4.51
N VAL A 45 5.63 1.05 4.35
CA VAL A 45 5.47 1.72 3.06
C VAL A 45 6.45 2.87 2.93
N HIS A 46 6.94 3.08 1.72
CA HIS A 46 7.63 4.31 1.33
C HIS A 46 6.68 5.10 0.43
N LEU A 47 6.30 6.31 0.84
CA LEU A 47 5.34 7.11 0.08
C LEU A 47 5.87 7.41 -1.34
N GLU A 48 7.17 7.64 -1.47
CA GLU A 48 7.83 7.86 -2.76
C GLU A 48 7.69 6.64 -3.67
N GLY A 49 7.72 5.43 -3.11
CA GLY A 49 7.52 4.18 -3.83
C GLY A 49 6.06 3.93 -4.23
N ALA A 50 5.10 4.64 -3.62
CA ALA A 50 3.67 4.51 -3.90
C ALA A 50 3.15 5.55 -4.92
N ILE A 51 3.99 6.50 -5.34
CA ILE A 51 3.62 7.56 -6.29
C ILE A 51 3.21 6.95 -7.63
N GLN A 52 2.04 7.33 -8.11
CA GLN A 52 1.55 6.89 -9.41
C GLN A 52 2.26 7.62 -10.55
N PRO A 53 2.42 7.01 -11.75
CA PRO A 53 3.06 7.65 -12.90
C PRO A 53 2.42 8.99 -13.30
N THR A 54 1.10 9.12 -13.18
CA THR A 54 0.35 10.37 -13.43
C THR A 54 0.79 11.49 -12.48
N THR A 55 0.96 11.16 -11.20
CA THR A 55 1.40 12.08 -10.16
C THR A 55 2.86 12.47 -10.36
N LEU A 56 3.72 11.51 -10.72
CA LEU A 56 5.12 11.79 -11.04
C LEU A 56 5.25 12.78 -12.22
N LEU A 57 4.45 12.63 -13.28
CA LEU A 57 4.43 13.59 -14.40
C LEU A 57 4.04 14.99 -13.93
N THR A 58 3.01 15.08 -13.09
CA THR A 58 2.53 16.36 -12.53
C THR A 58 3.61 17.06 -11.71
N LEU A 59 4.27 16.32 -10.80
CA LEU A 59 5.37 16.83 -9.97
C LEU A 59 6.57 17.26 -10.82
N ALA A 60 6.97 16.42 -11.78
CA ALA A 60 8.09 16.74 -12.66
C ALA A 60 7.82 17.97 -13.54
N GLN A 61 6.59 18.13 -14.04
CA GLN A 61 6.18 19.32 -14.78
C GLN A 61 6.22 20.57 -13.89
N ARG A 62 5.65 20.50 -12.69
CA ARG A 62 5.63 21.60 -11.71
C ARG A 62 7.05 22.11 -11.41
N HIS A 63 7.99 21.18 -11.21
CA HIS A 63 9.37 21.49 -10.82
C HIS A 63 10.37 21.50 -11.98
N ARG A 64 9.90 21.38 -13.23
CA ARG A 64 10.71 21.39 -14.46
C ARG A 64 11.82 20.33 -14.47
N ILE A 65 11.52 19.15 -13.95
CA ILE A 65 12.45 18.02 -13.88
C ILE A 65 12.26 17.13 -15.11
N LYS A 66 13.37 16.75 -15.75
CA LYS A 66 13.33 15.83 -16.90
C LYS A 66 13.18 14.40 -16.42
N LEU A 67 12.14 13.74 -16.91
CA LEU A 67 11.89 12.31 -16.68
C LEU A 67 12.38 11.46 -17.87
N PRO A 68 12.62 10.16 -17.64
CA PRO A 68 12.99 9.22 -18.71
C PRO A 68 11.87 8.93 -19.70
N ALA A 69 10.62 9.29 -19.35
CA ALA A 69 9.48 9.27 -20.25
C ALA A 69 8.53 10.42 -19.91
N THR A 70 7.75 10.87 -20.90
CA THR A 70 6.78 11.97 -20.77
C THR A 70 5.33 11.48 -20.82
N THR A 71 5.11 10.16 -20.92
CA THR A 71 3.78 9.54 -20.94
C THR A 71 3.62 8.58 -19.77
N VAL A 72 2.36 8.33 -19.39
CA VAL A 72 2.02 7.38 -18.32
C VAL A 72 2.51 5.98 -18.68
N GLU A 73 2.33 5.56 -19.94
CA GLU A 73 2.72 4.26 -20.46
C GLU A 73 4.23 4.08 -20.42
N GLY A 74 4.99 5.12 -20.81
CA GLY A 74 6.44 5.10 -20.77
C GLY A 74 6.98 5.02 -19.34
N LEU A 75 6.36 5.73 -18.39
CA LEU A 75 6.73 5.64 -16.98
C LEU A 75 6.32 4.30 -16.34
N ARG A 76 5.15 3.75 -16.69
CA ARG A 76 4.77 2.38 -16.27
C ARG A 76 5.78 1.35 -16.73
N ALA A 77 6.22 1.43 -17.99
CA ALA A 77 7.28 0.56 -18.51
C ALA A 77 8.62 0.77 -17.77
N TRP A 78 8.92 2.02 -17.39
CA TRP A 78 10.13 2.35 -16.64
C TRP A 78 10.10 1.86 -15.18
N TYR A 79 8.92 1.77 -14.56
CA TYR A 79 8.74 1.21 -13.22
C TYR A 79 8.95 -0.32 -13.17
N THR A 80 9.02 -1.00 -14.31
CA THR A 80 9.43 -2.41 -14.38
C THR A 80 10.92 -2.54 -14.07
N PHE A 81 11.25 -2.91 -12.84
CA PHE A 81 12.63 -2.97 -12.36
C PHE A 81 13.43 -4.12 -13.00
N LYS A 82 14.66 -3.83 -13.41
CA LYS A 82 15.58 -4.79 -14.04
C LYS A 82 16.65 -5.31 -13.07
N SER A 83 16.87 -4.58 -11.98
CA SER A 83 17.83 -4.90 -10.92
C SER A 83 17.57 -4.00 -9.70
N PHE A 84 18.19 -4.31 -8.56
CA PHE A 84 18.14 -3.45 -7.39
C PHE A 84 18.69 -2.04 -7.68
N SER A 85 19.80 -1.94 -8.42
CA SER A 85 20.36 -0.64 -8.82
C SER A 85 19.40 0.16 -9.72
N HIS A 86 18.64 -0.52 -10.59
CA HIS A 86 17.60 0.15 -11.38
C HIS A 86 16.47 0.67 -10.49
N PHE A 87 16.03 -0.13 -9.52
CA PHE A 87 15.05 0.29 -8.51
C PHE A 87 15.52 1.54 -7.75
N ILE A 88 16.77 1.55 -7.25
CA ILE A 88 17.33 2.73 -6.55
C ILE A 88 17.35 3.96 -7.46
N LYS A 89 17.72 3.80 -8.74
CA LYS A 89 17.67 4.90 -9.71
C LYS A 89 16.25 5.45 -9.87
N VAL A 90 15.26 4.57 -9.99
CA VAL A 90 13.84 4.97 -10.10
C VAL A 90 13.41 5.71 -8.84
N TYR A 91 13.64 5.13 -7.67
CA TYR A 91 13.30 5.72 -6.37
C TYR A 91 13.90 7.12 -6.22
N LEU A 92 15.22 7.28 -6.42
CA LEU A 92 15.89 8.57 -6.29
C LEU A 92 15.38 9.62 -7.29
N THR A 93 15.01 9.19 -8.50
CA THR A 93 14.42 10.10 -9.49
C THR A 93 13.05 10.60 -9.03
N ILE A 94 12.21 9.70 -8.50
CA ILE A 94 10.90 10.05 -7.94
C ILE A 94 11.07 11.00 -6.76
N SER A 95 11.93 10.66 -5.79
CA SER A 95 12.21 11.51 -4.62
C SER A 95 12.70 12.90 -5.03
N SER A 96 13.50 13.00 -6.10
CA SER A 96 13.96 14.28 -6.62
C SER A 96 12.83 15.18 -7.16
N CYS A 97 11.63 14.66 -7.40
CA CYS A 97 10.46 15.42 -7.85
C CYS A 97 9.62 16.01 -6.72
N ILE A 98 9.91 15.64 -5.47
CA ILE A 98 9.22 16.16 -4.28
C ILE A 98 10.04 17.34 -3.76
N ARG A 99 9.53 18.57 -3.87
CA ARG A 99 10.33 19.79 -3.59
C ARG A 99 9.64 20.77 -2.65
N ALA A 100 8.33 20.70 -2.50
CA ALA A 100 7.54 21.60 -1.66
C ALA A 100 6.64 20.83 -0.69
N THR A 101 6.15 21.52 0.34
CA THR A 101 5.19 20.99 1.32
C THR A 101 3.92 20.46 0.64
N ASP A 102 3.44 21.17 -0.38
CA ASP A 102 2.21 20.80 -1.09
C ASP A 102 2.38 19.50 -1.90
N ASP A 103 3.62 19.15 -2.29
CA ASP A 103 3.89 17.87 -2.95
C ASP A 103 3.79 16.72 -1.94
N MET A 104 4.29 16.93 -0.71
CA MET A 104 4.16 15.96 0.38
C MET A 104 2.70 15.73 0.76
N GLU A 105 1.91 16.81 0.86
CA GLU A 105 0.47 16.72 1.11
C GLU A 105 -0.24 15.94 -0.01
N LEU A 106 0.08 16.25 -1.27
CA LEU A 106 -0.49 15.57 -2.44
C LEU A 106 -0.25 14.07 -2.40
N ILE A 107 1.01 13.64 -2.26
CA ILE A 107 1.34 12.20 -2.30
C ILE A 107 0.76 11.44 -1.12
N ALA A 108 0.69 12.07 0.06
CA ALA A 108 0.08 11.45 1.24
C ALA A 108 -1.43 11.26 1.05
N ARG A 109 -2.13 12.28 0.54
CA ARG A 109 -3.57 12.18 0.25
C ARG A 109 -3.88 11.15 -0.83
N GLU A 110 -3.12 11.13 -1.92
CA GLU A 110 -3.34 10.15 -3.00
C GLU A 110 -3.06 8.72 -2.53
N PHE A 111 -2.01 8.53 -1.74
CA PHE A 111 -1.72 7.25 -1.11
C PHE A 111 -2.92 6.77 -0.28
N LEU A 112 -3.44 7.61 0.62
CA LEU A 112 -4.59 7.25 1.47
C LEU A 112 -5.87 6.98 0.67
N ALA A 113 -6.12 7.71 -0.42
CA ALA A 113 -7.28 7.45 -1.27
C ALA A 113 -7.23 6.08 -1.97
N GLY A 114 -6.04 5.53 -2.20
CA GLY A 114 -5.83 4.20 -2.76
C GLY A 114 -5.88 3.07 -1.73
N GLN A 115 -5.93 3.38 -0.44
CA GLN A 115 -5.97 2.40 0.65
C GLN A 115 -7.43 2.04 0.98
N ALA A 116 -7.82 0.80 0.69
CA ALA A 116 -9.10 0.19 1.05
C ALA A 116 -8.94 -1.31 1.30
#